data_AF-A0A649UG17-F1
#
_entry.id   AF-A0A649UG17-F1
#
_cell.length_a   1.000
_cell.length_b   1.000
_cell.length_c   1.000
_cell.angle_alpha   90.00
_cell.angle_beta   90.00
_cell.angle_gamma   90.00
#
_symmetry.space_group_name_H-M   'P 1'
#
loop_
_entity.id
_entity.type
_entity.pdbx_description
1 polymer ?
#
loop_
_entity_poly.entity_id
_entity_poly.type
_entity_poly.pdbx_seq_one_letter_code
_entity_poly.pdbx_strand_id
1 'polypeptide(L)' 'GRDLRKVGFYDPIKNQTCLNVPAILYFLEKGAQPTRTVYDILRKAELFKEKERILSELKN' A
#
# COMPACT_ATOMS: atom_id res chain seq x y z
N GLY A 1 8.23 -18.05 6.17
CA GLY A 1 8.68 -18.00 4.76
C GLY A 1 9.54 -16.77 4.53
N ARG A 2 10.24 -16.68 3.40
CA ARG A 2 11.05 -15.51 3.01
C ARG A 2 10.20 -14.54 2.18
N ASP A 3 10.22 -13.26 2.51
CA ASP A 3 9.54 -12.20 1.77
C ASP A 3 10.42 -11.62 0.64
N LEU A 4 9.79 -10.97 -0.34
CA LEU A 4 10.48 -10.18 -1.37
C LEU A 4 10.99 -8.85 -0.81
N ARG A 5 10.16 -8.16 -0.02
CA ARG A 5 10.47 -6.87 0.58
C ARG A 5 9.51 -6.56 1.74
N LYS A 6 10.07 -6.04 2.84
CA LYS A 6 9.30 -5.38 3.89
C LYS A 6 8.96 -3.94 3.49
N VAL A 7 7.67 -3.60 3.50
CA VAL A 7 7.15 -2.29 3.05
C VAL A 7 6.44 -1.49 4.15
N GLY A 8 6.44 -1.98 5.38
CA GLY A 8 5.81 -1.28 6.50
C GLY A 8 5.68 -2.16 7.73
N PHE A 9 4.93 -1.67 8.70
CA PHE A 9 4.45 -2.45 9.85
C PHE A 9 3.10 -1.94 10.33
N TYR A 10 2.38 -2.81 11.02
CA TYR A 10 1.16 -2.51 11.73
C TYR A 10 1.22 -3.17 13.11
N ASP A 11 1.05 -2.38 14.17
CA ASP A 11 0.87 -2.83 15.54
C ASP A 11 -0.59 -2.58 15.94
N PRO A 12 -1.44 -3.63 16.00
CA PRO A 12 -2.84 -3.48 16.38
C PRO A 12 -3.05 -3.16 17.86
N ILE A 13 -2.11 -3.52 18.75
CA ILE A 13 -2.23 -3.30 20.19
C ILE A 13 -2.03 -1.81 20.50
N LYS A 14 -1.06 -1.18 19.82
CA LYS A 14 -0.78 0.26 19.95
C LYS A 14 -1.50 1.12 18.92
N ASN A 15 -2.24 0.51 17.99
CA ASN A 15 -2.83 1.15 16.83
C ASN A 15 -1.81 2.00 16.02
N GLN A 16 -0.57 1.50 15.89
CA GLN A 16 0.50 2.18 15.17
C GLN A 16 0.67 1.57 13.78
N THR A 17 0.81 2.42 12.77
CA THR A 17 1.04 2.00 11.39
C THR A 17 2.14 2.86 10.78
N CYS A 18 3.11 2.25 10.11
CA CYS A 18 4.01 2.96 9.22
C CYS A 18 4.06 2.28 7.86
N LEU A 19 3.90 3.07 6.81
CA LEU A 19 3.79 2.60 5.43
C LEU A 19 4.90 3.22 4.60
N ASN A 20 5.69 2.38 3.91
CA ASN A 20 6.56 2.83 2.84
C ASN A 20 5.71 3.02 1.58
N VAL A 21 5.11 4.21 1.47
CA VAL A 21 4.15 4.54 0.40
C VAL A 21 4.71 4.28 -1.00
N PRO A 22 5.93 4.75 -1.37
CA PRO A 22 6.48 4.48 -2.69
C PRO A 22 6.61 2.97 -3.01
N ALA A 23 7.07 2.16 -2.04
CA ALA A 23 7.21 0.73 -2.24
C ALA A 23 5.85 0.03 -2.38
N ILE A 24 4.84 0.45 -1.60
CA ILE A 24 3.49 -0.09 -1.68
C ILE A 24 2.86 0.24 -3.03
N LEU A 25 2.93 1.49 -3.48
CA LEU A 25 2.40 1.92 -4.77
C LEU A 25 3.04 1.13 -5.93
N TYR A 26 4.36 0.94 -5.90
CA TYR A 26 5.08 0.11 -6.87
C TYR A 26 4.50 -1.32 -6.96
N PHE A 27 4.29 -2.00 -5.83
CA PHE A 27 3.74 -3.37 -5.88
C PHE A 27 2.27 -3.40 -6.30
N LEU A 28 1.46 -2.41 -5.90
CA LEU A 28 0.07 -2.28 -6.35
C LEU A 28 -0.03 -2.03 -7.86
N GLU A 29 0.93 -1.29 -8.44
CA GLU A 29 1.06 -1.09 -9.88
C GLU A 29 1.42 -2.41 -10.59
N LYS A 30 2.31 -3.22 -10.00
CA LYS A 30 2.67 -4.55 -10.51
C LYS A 30 1.63 -5.65 -10.24
N GLY A 31 0.45 -5.29 -9.76
CA GLY A 31 -0.69 -6.20 -9.61
C GLY A 31 -0.73 -6.98 -8.28
N ALA A 32 0.10 -6.62 -7.30
CA ALA A 32 0.04 -7.23 -5.98
C ALA A 32 -1.35 -7.02 -5.35
N GLN A 33 -2.00 -8.12 -4.96
CA GLN A 33 -3.30 -8.09 -4.31
C GLN A 33 -3.11 -8.07 -2.78
N PRO A 34 -3.52 -7.00 -2.08
CA PRO A 34 -3.46 -6.99 -0.63
C PRO A 34 -4.47 -7.95 -0.02
N THR A 35 -4.13 -8.56 1.11
CA THR A 35 -5.09 -9.32 1.93
C THR A 35 -6.10 -8.37 2.57
N ARG A 36 -7.20 -8.90 3.14
CA ARG A 36 -8.30 -8.08 3.64
C ARG A 36 -7.87 -6.99 4.63
N THR A 37 -7.09 -7.33 5.65
CA THR A 37 -6.60 -6.37 6.65
C THR A 37 -5.69 -5.31 6.02
N VAL A 38 -4.79 -5.71 5.13
CA VAL A 38 -3.90 -4.77 4.43
C VAL A 38 -4.72 -3.85 3.54
N TYR A 39 -5.70 -4.37 2.79
CA TYR A 39 -6.62 -3.58 1.98
C TYR A 39 -7.31 -2.49 2.80
N ASP A 40 -7.85 -2.84 3.97
CA ASP A 40 -8.52 -1.89 4.86
C ASP A 40 -7.55 -0.81 5.40
N ILE A 41 -6.29 -1.17 5.70
CA ILE A 41 -5.23 -0.21 6.08
C ILE A 41 -4.91 0.74 4.92
N LEU A 42 -4.67 0.20 3.72
CA LEU A 42 -4.33 1.00 2.53
C LEU A 42 -5.49 1.90 2.09
N ARG A 43 -6.74 1.44 2.25
CA ARG A 43 -7.94 2.25 2.02
C ARG A 43 -8.02 3.42 3.00
N LYS A 44 -7.77 3.19 4.29
CA LYS A 44 -7.75 4.25 5.32
C LYS A 44 -6.65 5.28 5.07
N ALA A 45 -5.50 4.85 4.55
CA ALA A 45 -4.39 5.70 4.14
C ALA A 45 -4.57 6.32 2.74
N GLU A 46 -5.72 6.11 2.09
CA GLU A 46 -6.07 6.64 0.76
C GLU A 46 -5.10 6.28 -0.39
N LEU A 47 -4.28 5.23 -0.24
CA LEU A 47 -3.25 4.90 -1.23
C LEU A 47 -3.81 4.42 -2.57
N PHE A 48 -5.04 3.91 -2.61
CA PHE A 48 -5.70 3.57 -3.87
C PHE A 48 -6.06 4.83 -4.67
N LYS A 49 -6.50 5.90 -4.00
CA LYS A 49 -6.78 7.18 -4.68
C LYS A 49 -5.50 7.78 -5.24
N GLU A 50 -4.43 7.72 -4.45
CA GLU A 50 -3.10 8.19 -4.86
C GLU A 50 -2.56 7.42 -6.08
N LYS A 51 -2.72 6.09 -6.09
CA LYS A 51 -2.40 5.26 -7.25
C LYS A 51 -3.16 5.73 -8.50
N GLU A 52 -4.48 5.91 -8.41
CA GLU A 52 -5.29 6.35 -9.55
C GLU A 52 -4.91 7.76 -10.03
N ARG A 53 -4.60 8.68 -9.10
CA ARG A 53 -4.10 10.02 -9.42
C ARG A 53 -2.82 9.96 -10.25
N ILE A 54 -1.81 9.22 -9.78
CA ILE A 54 -0.53 9.06 -10.50
C ILE A 54 -0.75 8.42 -11.88
N LEU A 55 -1.60 7.38 -11.96
CA LEU A 55 -1.92 6.74 -13.23
C LEU A 55 -2.64 7.68 -14.20
N SER A 56 -3.42 8.64 -13.70
CA SER A 56 -4.07 9.66 -14.54
C SER A 56 -3.07 10.70 -15.06
N GLU A 57 -2.08 11.09 -14.25
CA GLU A 57 -1.04 12.06 -14.63
C GLU A 57 -0.10 11.51 -15.71
N LEU A 58 0.21 10.20 -15.67
CA LEU A 58 1.08 9.54 -16.65
C LEU A 58 0.42 9.31 -18.03
N LYS A 59 -0.90 9.45 -18.12
CA LYS A 59 -1.66 9.24 -19.37
C LYS A 59 -1.91 10.54 -20.15
N ASN A 60 -1.49 11.68 -19.61
CA ASN A 60 -1.63 13.01 -20.22
C ASN A 60 -0.35 13.43 -20.95
#